data_AF-A0AAD4DS46-F1
#
_entry.id   AF-A0AAD4DS46-F1
#
_cell.length_a   1.000
_cell.length_b   1.000
_cell.length_c   1.000
_cell.angle_alpha   90.00
_cell.angle_beta   90.00
_cell.angle_gamma   90.00
#
_symmetry.space_group_name_H-M   'P 1'
#
loop_
_entity.id
_entity.type
_entity.pdbx_description
1 polymer ?
#
loop_
_entity_poly.entity_id
_entity_poly.type
_entity_poly.pdbx_seq_one_letter_code
_entity_poly.pdbx_strand_id
1 'polypeptide(L)'
;CLWQLKVADAFLQNDRDIICIAGTGMGKTLAFWSPLALRDTGILIVVTPLNQLGQQSVSFLEKTGIKSISISAETASMANFSVSSRVSVMSN
;
A
#
# COMPACT_ATOMS: atom_id res chain seq x y z
N CYS A 1 7.59 14.28 12.27
CA CYS A 1 7.82 12.95 12.88
C CYS A 1 9.08 12.33 12.26
N LEU A 2 10.19 12.24 13.01
CA LEU A 2 11.48 11.83 12.44
C LEU A 2 11.51 10.36 11.98
N TRP A 3 10.88 9.45 12.73
CA TRP A 3 10.96 8.03 12.41
C TRP A 3 10.17 7.65 11.15
N GLN A 4 9.03 8.30 10.87
CA GLN A 4 8.28 8.10 9.64
C GLN A 4 9.11 8.48 8.41
N LEU A 5 9.84 9.60 8.50
CA LEU A 5 10.75 10.04 7.44
C LEU A 5 11.89 9.04 7.20
N LYS A 6 12.44 8.45 8.27
CA LYS A 6 13.47 7.40 8.13
C LYS A 6 12.94 6.14 7.43
N VAL A 7 11.70 5.76 7.71
CA VAL A 7 11.05 4.63 7.02
C VAL A 7 10.78 4.97 5.55
N ALA A 8 10.28 6.17 5.27
CA ALA A 8 10.06 6.66 3.90
C ALA A 8 11.35 6.70 3.08
N ASP A 9 12.43 7.25 3.65
CA ASP A 9 13.76 7.24 3.02
C ASP A 9 14.25 5.82 2.76
N ALA A 10 14.13 4.92 3.73
CA ALA A 10 14.50 3.52 3.53
C ALA A 10 13.71 2.84 2.39
N PHE A 11 12.43 3.17 2.22
CA PHE A 11 11.65 2.67 1.06
C PHE A 11 12.15 3.24 -0.27
N LEU A 12 12.57 4.50 -0.30
CA LEU A 12 13.15 5.13 -1.50
C LEU A 12 14.48 4.47 -1.90
N GLN A 13 15.36 4.21 -0.92
CA GLN A 13 16.66 3.56 -1.17
C GLN A 13 16.50 2.13 -1.71
N ASN A 14 15.52 1.37 -1.21
CA ASN A 14 15.14 0.05 -1.75
C ASN A 14 16.29 -0.96 -1.80
N ASP A 15 17.20 -0.89 -0.83
CA ASP A 15 18.43 -1.67 -0.75
C ASP A 15 18.45 -2.65 0.43
N ARG A 16 17.37 -2.68 1.23
CA ARG A 16 17.27 -3.46 2.46
C ARG A 16 15.83 -3.72 2.89
N ASP A 17 15.68 -4.73 3.74
CA ASP A 17 14.43 -4.99 4.47
C ASP A 17 14.27 -4.03 5.66
N ILE A 18 13.02 -3.67 5.98
CA ILE A 18 12.70 -2.68 7.01
C ILE A 18 11.78 -3.31 8.06
N ILE A 19 12.19 -3.25 9.34
CA ILE A 19 11.33 -3.59 10.48
C ILE A 19 10.96 -2.29 11.20
N CYS A 20 9.67 -1.95 11.20
CA CYS A 20 9.15 -0.76 11.88
C CYS A 20 8.27 -1.17 13.07
N ILE A 21 8.75 -0.88 14.29
CA ILE A 21 8.01 -1.12 15.54
C ILE A 21 7.53 0.22 16.09
N ALA A 22 6.21 0.39 16.18
CA ALA A 22 5.61 1.54 16.84
C ALA A 22 4.24 1.15 17.44
N GLY A 23 3.81 1.85 18.49
CA GLY A 23 2.50 1.68 19.11
C GLY A 23 1.32 2.06 18.20
N THR A 24 0.13 1.60 18.54
CA THR A 24 -1.12 2.00 17.88
C THR A 24 -1.34 3.51 18.04
N GLY A 25 -1.91 4.18 17.03
CA GLY A 25 -2.09 5.64 17.04
C GLY A 25 -0.83 6.45 16.72
N MET A 26 0.37 5.85 16.74
CA MET A 26 1.62 6.57 16.45
C MET A 26 1.81 6.98 14.98
N GLY A 27 0.92 6.55 14.08
CA GLY A 27 0.99 6.91 12.66
C GLY A 27 1.70 5.90 11.75
N LYS A 28 1.79 4.62 12.15
CA LYS A 28 2.33 3.54 11.29
C LYS A 28 1.64 3.45 9.92
N THR A 29 0.33 3.69 9.88
CA THR A 29 -0.46 3.63 8.65
C THR A 29 0.12 4.55 7.57
N LEU A 30 0.52 5.78 7.91
CA LEU A 30 1.12 6.69 6.93
C LEU A 30 2.49 6.18 6.44
N ALA A 31 3.34 5.70 7.35
CA ALA A 31 4.63 5.12 6.99
C ALA A 31 4.46 3.89 6.07
N PHE A 32 3.44 3.08 6.34
CA PHE A 32 3.11 1.89 5.58
C PHE A 32 2.69 2.18 4.13
N TRP A 33 1.91 3.26 3.92
CA TRP A 33 1.47 3.68 2.58
C TRP A 33 2.46 4.59 1.85
N SER A 34 3.53 5.02 2.51
CA SER A 34 4.54 5.92 1.93
C SER A 34 5.11 5.44 0.59
N PRO A 35 5.37 4.14 0.36
CA PRO A 35 5.83 3.67 -0.96
C PRO A 35 4.90 4.05 -2.12
N LEU A 36 3.58 4.03 -1.91
CA LEU A 36 2.59 4.40 -2.93
C LEU A 36 2.56 5.90 -3.21
N ALA A 37 2.91 6.72 -2.22
CA ALA A 37 2.94 8.18 -2.37
C ALA A 37 4.28 8.69 -2.95
N LEU A 38 5.34 7.89 -2.84
CA LEU A 38 6.71 8.29 -3.20
C LEU A 38 7.19 7.69 -4.53
N ARG A 39 6.42 6.79 -5.13
CA ARG A 39 6.73 6.15 -6.42
C ARG A 39 5.60 6.36 -7.41
N ASP A 40 5.96 6.81 -8.61
CA ASP A 40 4.99 7.01 -9.70
C ASP A 40 4.48 5.68 -10.27
N THR A 41 5.21 4.59 -10.04
CA THR A 41 4.85 3.25 -10.54
C THR A 41 5.17 2.17 -9.50
N GLY A 42 4.40 1.08 -9.53
CA GLY A 42 4.59 -0.08 -8.67
C GLY A 42 3.28 -0.60 -8.08
N ILE A 43 3.37 -1.74 -7.38
CA ILE A 43 2.26 -2.35 -6.65
C ILE A 43 2.75 -2.61 -5.22
N LEU A 44 1.95 -2.22 -4.23
CA LEU A 44 2.19 -2.56 -2.83
C LEU A 44 1.28 -3.75 -2.45
N ILE A 45 1.89 -4.87 -2.07
CA ILE A 45 1.17 -6.04 -1.54
C ILE A 45 1.19 -5.97 -0.02
N VAL A 46 0.01 -6.03 0.57
CA VAL A 46 -0.21 -5.88 2.01
C VAL A 46 -0.85 -7.14 2.55
N VAL A 47 -0.16 -7.80 3.49
CA VAL A 47 -0.72 -8.96 4.17
C VAL A 47 -1.26 -8.51 5.53
N THR A 48 -2.58 -8.63 5.71
CA THR A 48 -3.23 -8.35 6.99
C THR A 48 -3.91 -9.60 7.53
N PRO A 49 -3.91 -9.83 8.85
CA PRO A 49 -4.55 -11.01 9.44
C PRO A 49 -6.08 -10.94 9.48
N LEU A 50 -6.69 -9.78 9.20
CA LEU A 50 -8.13 -9.57 9.29
C LEU A 50 -8.68 -8.98 8.00
N ASN A 51 -9.70 -9.64 7.43
CA ASN A 51 -10.39 -9.17 6.21
C ASN A 51 -10.90 -7.73 6.36
N GLN A 52 -11.39 -7.36 7.54
CA GLN A 52 -11.89 -6.01 7.81
C GLN A 52 -10.80 -4.93 7.67
N LEU A 53 -9.55 -5.23 8.03
CA LEU A 53 -8.43 -4.29 7.85
C LEU A 53 -8.09 -4.09 6.37
N GLY A 54 -8.17 -5.16 5.57
CA GLY A 54 -8.03 -5.08 4.11
C GLY A 54 -9.10 -4.17 3.50
N GLN A 55 -10.36 -4.36 3.86
CA GLN A 55 -11.46 -3.53 3.35
C GLN A 55 -11.35 -2.06 3.80
N GLN A 56 -10.98 -1.81 5.06
CA GLN A 56 -10.73 -0.44 5.54
C GLN A 56 -9.58 0.24 4.78
N SER A 57 -8.56 -0.52 4.40
CA SER A 57 -7.44 -0.02 3.60
C SER A 57 -7.90 0.37 2.19
N VAL A 58 -8.75 -0.45 1.56
CA VAL A 58 -9.33 -0.13 0.25
C VAL A 58 -10.13 1.17 0.32
N SER A 59 -11.06 1.29 1.27
CA SER A 59 -11.87 2.51 1.44
C SER A 59 -11.03 3.76 1.76
N PHE A 60 -9.87 3.59 2.39
CA PHE A 60 -8.93 4.70 2.63
C PHE A 60 -8.21 5.11 1.33
N LEU A 61 -7.67 4.15 0.58
CA LEU A 61 -6.91 4.40 -0.64
C LEU A 61 -7.79 4.95 -1.78
N GLU A 62 -9.03 4.49 -1.90
CA GLU A 62 -9.99 5.00 -2.88
C GLU A 62 -10.23 6.51 -2.70
N LYS A 63 -10.30 7.00 -1.45
CA LYS A 63 -10.45 8.44 -1.14
C LYS A 63 -9.25 9.27 -1.58
N THR A 64 -8.10 8.63 -1.81
CA THR A 64 -6.88 9.29 -2.29
C THR A 64 -6.67 9.14 -3.80
N GLY A 65 -7.62 8.50 -4.51
CA GLY A 65 -7.50 8.23 -5.94
C GLY A 65 -6.61 7.04 -6.30
N ILE A 66 -6.11 6.30 -5.29
CA ILE A 66 -5.26 5.13 -5.50
C ILE A 66 -6.13 3.90 -5.69
N LYS A 67 -5.97 3.22 -6.82
CA LYS A 67 -6.64 1.95 -7.10
C LYS A 67 -6.12 0.86 -6.15
N SER A 68 -7.02 0.14 -5.50
CA SER A 68 -6.67 -0.94 -4.58
C SER A 68 -7.74 -2.03 -4.59
N ILE A 69 -7.36 -3.23 -4.13
CA ILE A 69 -8.26 -4.37 -3.99
C ILE A 69 -7.87 -5.16 -2.73
N SER A 70 -8.86 -5.68 -2.00
CA SER A 70 -8.66 -6.59 -0.88
C SER A 70 -8.96 -8.01 -1.33
N ILE A 71 -7.96 -8.90 -1.24
CA ILE A 71 -8.10 -10.32 -1.56
C ILE A 71 -8.20 -11.12 -0.26
N SER A 72 -9.25 -11.93 -0.14
CA SER A 72 -9.45 -12.90 0.93
C SER A 72 -9.83 -14.26 0.34
N ALA A 73 -10.05 -15.28 1.19
CA ALA A 73 -10.48 -16.59 0.74
C ALA A 73 -11.78 -16.52 -0.10
N GLU A 74 -12.69 -15.61 0.24
CA GLU A 74 -13.98 -15.43 -0.44
C GLU A 74 -13.85 -14.70 -1.79
N THR A 75 -12.82 -13.87 -1.96
CA THR A 75 -12.64 -13.06 -3.18
C THR A 75 -11.51 -13.55 -4.08
N ALA A 76 -10.80 -14.62 -3.70
CA ALA A 76 -9.73 -15.23 -4.48
C ALA A 76 -10.27 -15.91 -5.75
N SER A 77 -10.41 -15.12 -6.82
CA SER A 77 -10.90 -15.56 -8.13
C SER A 77 -10.02 -15.03 -9.24
N MET A 78 -9.97 -15.75 -10.37
CA MET A 78 -9.20 -15.32 -11.54
C MET A 78 -9.57 -13.91 -12.03
N ALA A 79 -10.85 -13.53 -11.93
CA ALA A 79 -11.31 -12.20 -12.30
C ALA A 79 -10.66 -11.09 -11.46
N ASN A 80 -10.47 -11.33 -10.15
CA ASN A 80 -9.83 -10.37 -9.24
C ASN A 80 -8.30 -10.34 -9.38
N PHE A 81 -7.70 -11.40 -9.94
CA PHE A 81 -6.26 -11.43 -10.23
C PHE A 81 -5.91 -10.90 -11.63
N SER A 82 -6.86 -10.91 -12.57
CA SER A 82 -6.68 -10.34 -13.90
C SER A 82 -6.88 -8.82 -13.88
N VAL A 83 -5.89 -8.08 -13.37
CA VAL A 83 -5.89 -6.62 -13.50
C VAL A 83 -5.71 -6.28 -14.99
N SER A 84 -6.76 -5.75 -15.62
CA SER A 84 -6.68 -5.27 -16.99
C SER A 84 -5.71 -4.08 -17.07
N SER A 85 -4.73 -4.21 -17.95
CA SER A 85 -3.55 -3.36 -18.14
C SER A 85 -3.81 -1.95 -18.66
N ARG A 86 -4.84 -1.24 -18.17
CA ARG A 86 -5.02 0.19 -18.46
C ARG A 86 -4.36 1.05 -17.39
N VAL A 87 -3.03 0.98 -17.35
CA VAL A 87 -2.22 2.10 -16.86
C VAL A 87 -1.99 2.99 -18.08
N SER A 88 -2.88 3.96 -18.28
CA SER A 88 -2.60 5.04 -19.22
C SER A 88 -1.46 5.86 -18.61
N VAL A 89 -0.25 5.67 -19.12
CA VAL A 89 0.86 6.60 -18.87
C VAL A 89 0.41 7.94 -19.46
N MET A 90 0.07 8.90 -18.62
CA MET A 90 0.00 10.30 -19.05
C MET A 90 1.44 10.75 -19.28
N SER A 91 1.89 10.60 -20.51
CA SER A 91 3.08 11.27 -21.03
C SER A 91 2.84 12.78 -21.04
N ASN A 92 3.69 13.52 -20.31
CA ASN A 92 3.96 14.94 -20.59
C ASN A 92 5.11 15.05 -21.60
#